data_AF-A0A4Q6FKZ7-F1
#
_entry.id   AF-A0A4Q6FKZ7-F1
#
_cell.length_a   1.000
_cell.length_b   1.000
_cell.length_c   1.000
_cell.angle_alpha   90.00
_cell.angle_beta   90.00
_cell.angle_gamma   90.00
#
_symmetry.space_group_name_H-M   'P 1'
#
loop_
_entity.id
_entity.type
_entity.pdbx_description
1 polymer ?
#
loop_
_entity_poly.entity_id
_entity_poly.type
_entity_poly.pdbx_seq_one_letter_code
_entity_poly.pdbx_strand_id
1 'polypeptide(L)'
;SKINSYGKTWHVWNTGHFGDTDADKLPMGEPMLAWSFNRDGEAKRGLVETMEKKFKIKSQEKRSDRSVLSEEAKPQEGVDILKDKSKGSPSLLKGVSQKQ
;
A
#
# COMPACT_ATOMS: atom_id res chain seq x y z
N SER A 1 15.06 9.39 -9.23
CA SER A 1 14.51 9.02 -7.92
C SER A 1 13.45 7.93 -8.10
N LYS A 2 13.54 6.80 -7.38
CA LYS A 2 12.62 5.63 -7.47
C LYS A 2 11.39 5.79 -6.56
N ILE A 3 11.22 6.96 -5.94
CA ILE A 3 10.16 7.28 -4.97
C ILE A 3 8.74 7.03 -5.53
N ASN A 4 8.57 7.16 -6.84
CA ASN A 4 7.31 6.97 -7.56
C ASN A 4 7.30 5.65 -8.38
N SER A 5 8.15 4.67 -8.08
CA SER A 5 8.07 3.38 -8.76
C SER A 5 7.25 2.41 -7.92
N TYR A 6 6.06 2.04 -8.39
CA TYR A 6 5.28 0.96 -7.80
C TYR A 6 5.49 -0.34 -8.59
N GLY A 7 5.81 -1.42 -7.88
CA GLY A 7 5.94 -2.75 -8.47
C GLY A 7 4.57 -3.41 -8.61
N LYS A 8 4.23 -3.82 -9.83
CA LYS A 8 3.15 -4.77 -10.08
C LYS A 8 3.76 -6.16 -10.04
N THR A 9 3.19 -7.06 -9.24
CA THR A 9 3.73 -8.41 -9.10
C THR A 9 2.64 -9.43 -9.40
N TRP A 10 2.98 -10.40 -10.24
CA TRP A 10 2.17 -11.59 -10.45
C TRP A 10 2.50 -12.58 -9.33
N HIS A 11 1.50 -12.99 -8.58
CA HIS A 11 1.60 -14.04 -7.58
C HIS A 11 1.05 -15.33 -8.18
N VAL A 12 1.83 -16.39 -8.17
CA VAL A 12 1.36 -17.72 -8.60
C VAL A 12 0.93 -18.60 -7.42
N TRP A 13 0.96 -18.03 -6.20
CA TRP A 13 0.53 -18.70 -4.96
C TRP A 13 0.20 -17.71 -3.83
N ASN A 14 -0.75 -18.07 -2.96
CA ASN A 14 -1.11 -17.31 -1.77
C ASN A 14 -0.40 -17.88 -0.53
N THR A 15 0.51 -17.15 0.09
CA THR A 15 1.21 -17.59 1.33
C THR A 15 0.43 -17.30 2.61
N GLY A 16 -0.83 -16.88 2.52
CA GLY A 16 -1.58 -16.34 3.64
C GLY A 16 -1.20 -14.90 3.97
N HIS A 17 -2.03 -14.28 4.80
CA HIS A 17 -1.92 -12.88 5.20
C HIS A 17 -2.18 -12.74 6.70
N PHE A 18 -1.99 -11.54 7.25
CA PHE A 18 -2.26 -11.30 8.68
C PHE A 18 -3.70 -11.69 9.06
N GLY A 19 -3.81 -12.54 10.08
CA GLY A 19 -5.08 -13.07 10.59
C GLY A 19 -5.75 -14.09 9.68
N ASP A 20 -5.10 -14.52 8.60
CA ASP A 20 -5.62 -15.49 7.65
C ASP A 20 -4.84 -16.81 7.75
N THR A 21 -5.55 -17.93 7.75
CA THR A 21 -4.97 -19.27 7.82
C THR A 21 -4.96 -19.97 6.47
N ASP A 22 -5.58 -19.39 5.45
CA ASP A 22 -5.77 -20.02 4.14
C ASP A 22 -4.57 -19.74 3.23
N ALA A 23 -3.44 -20.36 3.57
CA ALA A 23 -2.21 -20.34 2.78
C ALA A 23 -2.05 -21.60 1.94
N ASP A 24 -1.68 -21.43 0.67
CA ASP A 24 -1.29 -22.50 -0.23
C ASP A 24 0.04 -23.12 0.21
N LYS A 25 0.14 -24.45 0.13
CA LYS A 25 1.35 -25.19 0.49
C LYS A 25 2.40 -25.20 -0.62
N LEU A 26 1.97 -25.07 -1.87
CA LEU A 26 2.81 -25.19 -3.07
C LEU A 26 2.38 -24.18 -4.13
N PRO A 27 3.31 -23.74 -5.00
CA PRO A 27 3.05 -22.66 -5.94
C PRO A 27 2.43 -23.12 -7.26
N MET A 28 1.28 -23.80 -7.17
CA MET A 28 0.63 -24.46 -8.30
C MET A 28 -0.64 -23.73 -8.77
N GLY A 29 -0.85 -22.49 -8.35
CA GLY A 29 -2.02 -21.69 -8.71
C GLY A 29 -1.86 -20.92 -10.02
N GLU A 30 -2.99 -20.49 -10.58
CA GLU A 30 -3.00 -19.55 -11.71
C GLU A 30 -2.37 -18.21 -11.30
N PRO A 31 -1.63 -17.52 -12.20
CA PRO A 31 -1.06 -16.22 -11.91
C PRO A 31 -2.16 -15.20 -11.59
N MET A 32 -2.15 -14.72 -10.36
CA MET A 32 -3.00 -13.65 -9.88
C MET A 32 -2.23 -12.33 -9.84
N LEU A 33 -2.89 -11.26 -10.28
CA LEU A 33 -2.34 -9.92 -10.17
C LEU A 33 -2.49 -9.43 -8.74
N ALA A 34 -1.39 -9.19 -8.04
CA ALA A 34 -1.44 -8.49 -6.76
C ALA A 34 -1.10 -7.02 -6.96
N TRP A 35 -2.02 -6.17 -6.52
CA TRP A 35 -1.81 -4.75 -6.32
C TRP A 35 -2.25 -4.38 -4.90
N SER A 36 -1.46 -3.52 -4.27
CA SER A 36 -1.74 -2.95 -2.96
C SER A 36 -1.97 -1.45 -3.12
N PHE A 37 -3.21 -1.06 -3.37
CA PHE A 37 -3.69 0.29 -3.13
C PHE A 37 -4.48 0.27 -1.81
N ASN A 38 -3.77 0.47 -0.70
CA ASN A 38 -4.42 0.62 0.61
C ASN A 38 -4.36 2.10 1.00
N ARG A 39 -5.51 2.68 1.34
CA ARG A 39 -5.61 3.99 2.01
C ARG A 39 -5.28 3.84 3.49
N ASP A 40 -4.96 4.97 4.13
CA ASP A 40 -4.85 5.01 5.59
C ASP A 40 -6.18 4.53 6.22
N GLY A 41 -6.09 3.59 7.15
CA GLY A 41 -7.27 2.98 7.79
C GLY A 41 -7.82 1.74 7.07
N GLU A 42 -7.34 1.37 5.88
CA GLU A 42 -7.77 0.13 5.19
C GLU A 42 -7.00 -1.12 5.67
N ALA A 43 -5.94 -0.93 6.47
CA ALA A 43 -5.25 -2.03 7.11
C ALA A 43 -6.21 -2.85 7.99
N LYS A 44 -6.10 -4.19 7.93
CA LYS A 44 -6.85 -5.08 8.84
C LYS A 44 -6.63 -4.63 10.29
N ARG A 45 -7.71 -4.55 11.07
CA ARG A 45 -7.66 -4.13 12.48
C ARG A 45 -6.64 -4.94 13.27
N GLY A 46 -5.77 -4.28 14.03
CA GLY A 46 -4.73 -4.94 14.83
C GLY A 46 -3.42 -5.23 14.08
N LEU A 47 -3.40 -5.15 12.75
CA LEU A 47 -2.19 -5.42 11.95
C LEU A 47 -1.07 -4.45 12.29
N VAL A 48 -1.37 -3.15 12.28
CA VAL A 48 -0.37 -2.09 12.48
C VAL A 48 0.15 -2.14 13.91
N GLU A 49 -0.73 -2.25 14.90
CA GLU A 49 -0.36 -2.29 16.32
C GLU A 49 0.48 -3.53 16.66
N THR A 50 0.16 -4.68 16.06
CA THR A 50 0.94 -5.92 16.24
C THR A 50 2.33 -5.78 15.65
N MET A 51 2.42 -5.18 14.45
CA MET A 51 3.68 -4.92 13.78
C MET A 51 4.55 -3.93 14.58
N GLU A 52 3.97 -2.83 15.06
CA GLU A 52 4.66 -1.84 15.91
C GLU A 52 5.25 -2.47 17.18
N LYS A 53 4.46 -3.27 17.90
CA LYS A 53 4.93 -4.00 19.09
C LYS A 53 6.03 -4.99 18.76
N LYS A 54 5.88 -5.78 17.69
CA LYS A 54 6.84 -6.80 17.28
C LYS A 54 8.21 -6.20 16.94
N PHE A 55 8.21 -5.09 16.20
CA PHE A 55 9.44 -4.46 15.74
C PHE A 55 9.93 -3.33 16.65
N LYS A 56 9.18 -2.99 17.71
CA LYS A 56 9.45 -1.86 18.62
C LYS A 56 9.61 -0.55 17.86
N ILE A 57 8.68 -0.30 16.93
CA ILE A 57 8.67 0.91 16.11
C ILE A 57 7.37 1.67 16.32
N LYS A 58 7.40 2.97 16.03
CA LYS A 58 6.20 3.80 15.89
C LYS A 58 6.07 4.22 14.43
N SER A 59 5.04 3.73 13.76
CA SER A 59 4.85 3.94 12.32
C SER A 59 4.61 5.41 12.00
N GLN A 60 3.95 6.13 12.91
CA GLN A 60 3.68 7.56 12.76
C GLN A 60 4.96 8.41 12.82
N GLU A 61 5.91 8.08 13.71
CA GLU A 61 7.21 8.77 13.78
C GLU A 61 8.00 8.55 12.47
N LYS A 62 8.11 7.30 12.02
CA LYS A 62 8.73 6.98 10.72
C LYS A 62 8.06 7.68 9.53
N ARG A 63 6.76 7.95 9.63
CA ARG A 63 6.02 8.71 8.60
C ARG A 63 6.42 10.18 8.63
N SER A 64 6.50 10.79 9.81
CA SER A 64 6.97 12.16 9.99
C SER A 64 8.41 12.35 9.50
N ASP A 65 9.30 11.41 9.79
CA ASP A 65 10.71 11.47 9.34
C ASP A 65 10.83 11.46 7.81
N ARG A 66 9.88 10.80 7.13
CA ARG A 66 9.82 10.75 5.66
C ARG A 66 9.05 11.90 5.01
N SER A 67 8.57 12.87 5.78
CA SER A 67 7.81 14.01 5.24
C SER A 67 8.60 14.81 4.19
N VAL A 68 9.92 14.90 4.35
CA VAL A 68 10.84 15.53 3.38
C VAL A 68 10.76 14.92 1.98
N LEU A 69 10.39 13.64 1.88
CA LEU A 69 10.28 12.94 0.60
C LEU A 69 9.03 13.37 -0.20
N SER A 70 8.09 14.09 0.42
CA SER A 70 6.86 14.54 -0.25
C SER A 70 7.13 15.52 -1.40
N GLU A 71 8.20 16.30 -1.33
CA GLU A 71 8.60 17.25 -2.38
C GLU A 71 9.09 16.55 -3.66
N GLU A 72 9.63 15.32 -3.52
CA GLU A 72 10.06 14.50 -4.65
C GLU A 72 8.93 13.60 -5.20
N ALA A 73 7.86 13.43 -4.44
CA ALA A 73 6.74 12.58 -4.81
C ALA A 73 5.93 13.23 -5.94
N LYS A 74 5.60 12.44 -6.96
CA LYS A 74 4.75 12.85 -8.09
C LYS A 74 3.54 11.94 -8.11
N PRO A 75 2.34 12.47 -8.38
CA PRO A 75 1.17 11.63 -8.59
C PRO A 75 1.47 10.56 -9.64
N GLN A 76 1.01 9.33 -9.37
CA GLN A 76 1.07 8.26 -10.35
C GLN A 76 0.01 8.50 -11.42
N GLU A 77 0.44 8.46 -12.68
CA GLU A 77 -0.49 8.51 -13.81
C GLU A 77 -1.42 7.29 -13.77
N GLY A 78 -2.71 7.51 -14.07
CA GLY A 78 -3.71 6.45 -14.16
C GLY A 78 -4.40 6.06 -12.84
N VAL A 79 -3.97 6.57 -11.69
CA VAL A 79 -4.74 6.42 -10.43
C VAL A 79 -6.10 7.10 -10.53
N ASP A 80 -6.17 8.19 -11.29
CA ASP A 80 -7.39 8.96 -11.53
C ASP A 80 -8.44 8.16 -12.29
N ILE A 81 -8.03 7.19 -13.12
CA ILE A 81 -8.92 6.29 -13.88
C ILE A 81 -9.77 5.42 -12.93
N LEU A 82 -9.26 5.14 -11.73
CA LEU A 82 -9.93 4.32 -10.72
C LEU A 82 -10.68 5.16 -9.67
N LYS A 83 -10.67 6.49 -9.78
CA LYS A 83 -11.27 7.40 -8.81
C LYS A 83 -12.75 7.10 -8.58
N ASP A 84 -13.50 6.89 -9.65
CA ASP A 84 -14.95 6.61 -9.62
C ASP A 84 -15.28 5.18 -9.20
N LYS A 85 -14.29 4.26 -9.28
CA LYS A 85 -14.44 2.88 -8.81
C LYS A 85 -14.12 2.72 -7.32
N SER A 86 -13.44 3.70 -6.73
CA SER A 86 -13.12 3.71 -5.30
C SER A 86 -14.26 4.28 -4.47
N LYS A 87 -14.64 3.60 -3.38
CA LYS A 87 -15.62 4.15 -2.43
C LYS A 87 -14.96 5.30 -1.66
N GLY A 88 -15.40 6.53 -1.94
CA GLY A 88 -14.95 7.76 -1.29
C GLY A 88 -13.92 8.55 -2.11
N SER A 89 -14.08 9.88 -2.15
CA SER A 89 -13.18 10.77 -2.88
C SER A 89 -11.76 10.71 -2.30
N PRO A 90 -10.73 10.43 -3.11
CA PRO A 90 -9.36 10.50 -2.61
C PRO A 90 -9.01 11.95 -2.27
N SER A 91 -8.68 12.22 -1.01
CA SER A 91 -7.99 13.45 -0.64
C SER A 91 -6.53 13.33 -1.05
N LEU A 92 -6.00 14.37 -1.70
CA LEU A 92 -4.58 14.41 -2.03
C LEU A 92 -3.76 14.35 -0.74
N LEU A 93 -2.67 13.58 -0.76
CA LEU A 93 -1.66 13.67 0.28
C LEU A 93 -1.13 15.10 0.31
N LYS A 94 -1.06 15.69 1.50
CA LYS A 94 -0.53 17.05 1.69
C LYS A 94 0.87 17.12 1.07
N GLY A 95 1.08 18.06 0.13
CA GLY A 95 2.35 18.22 -0.60
C GLY A 95 2.40 17.55 -1.98
N VAL A 96 1.44 16.70 -2.33
CA VAL A 96 1.36 16.06 -3.65
C VAL A 96 0.34 16.80 -4.52
N SER A 97 0.80 17.67 -5.41
CA SER A 97 -0.06 18.35 -6.40
C SER A 97 -0.36 17.43 -7.58
N GLN A 98 -1.62 17.38 -8.03
CA GLN A 98 -1.92 16.78 -9.35
C GLN A 98 -1.18 17.54 -10.44
N LYS A 99 -0.51 16.82 -11.34
CA LYS A 99 -0.01 17.43 -12.57
C LYS A 99 -1.19 17.63 -13.52
N GLN A 100 -1.25 18.79 -14.16
CA GLN A 100 -2.12 19.08 -15.31
C GLN A 100 -1.79 18.17 -16.49
#